data_AF-A0A7E5WXV3-F1
#
_entry.id   AF-A0A7E5WXV3-F1
#
_cell.length_a   1.000
_cell.length_b   1.000
_cell.length_c   1.000
_cell.angle_alpha   90.00
_cell.angle_beta   90.00
_cell.angle_gamma   90.00
#
_symmetry.space_group_name_H-M   'P 1'
#
loop_
_entity.id
_entity.type
_entity.pdbx_description
1 polymer ?
#
loop_
_entity_poly.entity_id
_entity_poly.type
_entity_poly.pdbx_seq_one_letter_code
_entity_poly.pdbx_strand_id
1 'polypeptide(L)'
;MWGQGEVVIINLQLQPKDFTLLARILYMDPGDGVWGEFELDYVLILQKDVDIKPNPDEVADIQYVPRNKFDNFIANLKYPVTPWFKLMYRHMLPYWWDNLHRLDEIAEPQKIRSFVKKL
;
A
#
# COMPACT_ATOMS: atom_id res chain seq x y z
N MET A 1 10.21 6.71 25.29
CA MET A 1 10.29 7.40 23.98
C MET A 1 10.00 6.35 22.94
N TRP A 2 8.75 6.26 22.48
CA TRP A 2 8.36 5.34 21.41
C TRP A 2 8.47 6.11 20.10
N GLY A 3 9.37 5.67 19.23
CA GLY A 3 9.72 6.32 17.97
C GLY A 3 8.51 6.34 17.03
N GLN A 4 8.27 7.51 16.45
CA GLN A 4 7.36 7.69 15.33
C GLN A 4 8.00 7.03 14.11
N GLY A 5 7.68 5.76 13.85
CA GLY A 5 8.00 5.10 12.59
C GLY A 5 7.03 5.61 11.52
N GLU A 6 7.43 6.64 10.79
CA GLU A 6 6.72 7.14 9.61
C GLU A 6 7.74 7.52 8.54
N VAL A 7 7.37 7.30 7.27
CA VAL A 7 7.90 8.14 6.19
C VAL A 7 7.48 9.57 6.53
N VAL A 8 8.44 10.43 6.88
CA VAL A 8 8.12 11.84 7.17
C VAL A 8 7.77 12.54 5.86
N ILE A 9 6.53 12.34 5.41
CA ILE A 9 5.86 13.34 4.59
C ILE A 9 5.74 14.55 5.51
N ILE A 10 6.10 15.74 5.02
CA ILE A 10 6.03 16.96 5.84
C ILE A 10 4.57 17.10 6.27
N ASN A 11 4.29 16.76 7.54
CA ASN A 11 2.95 16.42 8.08
C ASN A 11 1.92 17.57 7.96
N LEU A 12 2.37 18.75 7.48
CA LEU A 12 1.55 19.91 7.15
C LEU A 12 0.87 19.83 5.77
N GLN A 13 1.31 18.94 4.88
CA GLN A 13 0.78 18.88 3.51
C GLN A 13 -0.46 18.02 3.36
N LEU A 14 -0.73 17.11 4.30
CA LEU A 14 -1.77 16.08 4.16
C LEU A 14 -2.89 16.26 5.17
N GLN A 15 -4.13 16.06 4.71
CA GLN A 15 -5.32 15.98 5.56
C GLN A 15 -6.02 14.64 5.36
N PRO A 16 -6.75 14.10 6.36
CA PRO A 16 -7.48 12.84 6.19
C PRO A 16 -8.41 12.81 4.97
N LYS A 17 -8.99 13.95 4.60
CA LYS A 17 -9.86 14.09 3.42
C LYS A 17 -9.14 13.96 2.07
N ASP A 18 -7.81 14.03 2.07
CA ASP A 18 -6.99 13.88 0.85
C ASP A 18 -6.87 12.40 0.44
N PHE A 19 -7.26 11.47 1.31
CA PHE A 19 -7.18 10.04 1.07
C PHE A 19 -8.55 9.45 0.74
N THR A 20 -8.59 8.56 -0.24
CA THR A 20 -9.74 7.68 -0.50
C THR A 20 -9.48 6.32 0.14
N LEU A 21 -10.38 5.87 1.03
CA LEU A 21 -10.37 4.51 1.57
C LEU A 21 -11.03 3.55 0.57
N LEU A 22 -10.23 2.75 -0.11
CA LEU A 22 -10.71 1.87 -1.18
C LEU A 22 -11.21 0.52 -0.70
N ALA A 23 -10.49 -0.12 0.21
CA ALA A 23 -10.78 -1.50 0.57
C ALA A 23 -10.26 -1.84 1.97
N ARG A 24 -10.77 -2.95 2.49
CA ARG A 24 -10.20 -3.63 3.65
C ARG A 24 -9.75 -5.04 3.27
N ILE A 25 -8.52 -5.40 3.62
CA ILE A 25 -7.91 -6.68 3.28
C ILE A 25 -7.59 -7.43 4.57
N LEU A 26 -8.07 -8.66 4.70
CA LEU A 26 -7.65 -9.55 5.79
C LEU A 26 -6.65 -10.55 5.23
N TYR A 27 -5.42 -10.51 5.69
CA TYR A 27 -4.35 -11.43 5.24
C TYR A 27 -3.52 -11.91 6.42
N MET A 28 -2.75 -12.97 6.18
CA MET A 28 -1.79 -13.52 7.12
C MET A 28 -0.54 -13.93 6.36
N ASP A 29 0.62 -13.59 6.89
CA ASP A 29 1.91 -14.10 6.47
C ASP A 29 2.67 -14.64 7.71
N PRO A 30 3.01 -15.93 7.75
CA PRO A 30 3.70 -16.51 8.90
C PRO A 30 5.16 -16.02 9.07
N GLY A 31 5.68 -15.27 8.10
CA GLY A 31 7.04 -14.75 8.05
C GLY A 31 8.09 -15.84 8.25
N ASP A 32 9.01 -15.63 9.20
CA ASP A 32 10.15 -16.52 9.46
C ASP A 32 9.90 -17.54 10.59
N GLY A 33 8.67 -17.59 11.12
CA GLY A 33 8.30 -18.44 12.25
C GLY A 33 8.57 -17.82 13.63
N VAL A 34 9.22 -16.65 13.69
CA VAL A 34 9.33 -15.81 14.90
C VAL A 34 8.51 -14.54 14.72
N TRP A 35 8.64 -13.91 13.56
CA TRP A 35 7.91 -12.72 13.14
C TRP A 35 7.02 -13.05 11.96
N GLY A 36 5.85 -12.39 11.91
CA GLY A 36 4.88 -12.53 10.83
C GLY A 36 3.80 -11.45 10.97
N GLU A 37 2.87 -11.44 10.02
CA GLU A 37 1.79 -10.47 9.92
C GLU A 37 0.44 -11.19 9.98
N PHE A 38 -0.52 -10.65 10.74
CA PHE A 38 -1.93 -11.07 10.68
C PHE A 38 -2.83 -9.84 10.89
N GLU A 39 -3.31 -9.28 9.78
CA GLU A 39 -3.80 -7.90 9.77
C GLU A 39 -5.09 -7.73 8.98
N LEU A 40 -5.92 -6.81 9.45
CA LEU A 40 -6.98 -6.20 8.68
C LEU A 40 -6.49 -4.83 8.17
N ASP A 41 -5.93 -4.83 6.97
CA ASP A 41 -5.37 -3.65 6.33
C ASP A 41 -6.45 -2.77 5.72
N TYR A 42 -6.32 -1.47 5.96
CA TYR A 42 -7.12 -0.42 5.34
C TYR A 42 -6.33 0.20 4.19
N VAL A 43 -6.77 -0.02 2.97
CA VAL A 43 -6.06 0.48 1.77
C VAL A 43 -6.50 1.90 1.47
N LEU A 44 -5.59 2.85 1.67
CA LEU A 44 -5.77 4.28 1.39
C LEU A 44 -5.00 4.64 0.12
N ILE A 45 -5.61 5.40 -0.79
CA ILE A 45 -4.92 6.02 -1.94
C ILE A 45 -4.90 7.54 -1.77
N LEU A 46 -3.75 8.15 -2.08
CA LEU A 46 -3.52 9.59 -2.15
C LEU A 46 -3.15 9.96 -3.59
N GLN A 47 -3.80 10.98 -4.16
CA GLN A 47 -3.45 11.58 -5.45
C GLN A 47 -3.09 13.06 -5.25
N LYS A 48 -1.83 13.32 -4.91
CA LYS A 48 -1.37 14.67 -4.59
C LYS A 48 0.13 14.78 -4.78
N ASP A 49 0.57 15.92 -5.31
CA ASP A 49 1.99 16.28 -5.31
C ASP A 49 2.41 16.65 -3.89
N VAL A 50 3.46 15.99 -3.39
CA VAL A 50 3.98 16.18 -2.02
C VAL A 50 5.50 16.22 -2.01
N ASP A 51 6.03 16.96 -1.04
CA ASP A 51 7.45 16.93 -0.73
C ASP A 51 7.73 15.73 0.19
N ILE A 52 8.54 14.78 -0.29
CA ILE A 52 8.90 13.58 0.47
C ILE A 52 10.26 13.78 1.16
N LYS A 53 10.30 13.56 2.47
CA LYS A 53 11.54 13.51 3.26
C LYS A 53 11.59 12.16 4.00
N PRO A 54 12.17 11.11 3.41
CA PRO A 54 12.20 9.80 4.06
C PRO A 54 12.96 9.84 5.39
N ASN A 55 12.50 9.06 6.36
CA ASN A 55 13.32 8.70 7.52
C ASN A 55 14.32 7.61 7.07
N PRO A 56 15.64 7.87 7.06
CA PRO A 56 16.62 6.91 6.56
C PRO A 56 16.71 5.62 7.39
N ASP A 57 16.24 5.63 8.64
CA ASP A 57 16.18 4.41 9.47
C ASP A 57 15.06 3.45 9.01
N GLU A 58 14.06 3.96 8.27
CA GLU A 58 12.87 3.21 7.83
C GLU A 58 12.82 3.02 6.31
N VAL A 59 13.31 3.99 5.54
CA VAL A 59 13.22 4.01 4.07
C VAL A 59 14.60 4.11 3.45
N ALA A 60 15.01 3.03 2.79
CA ALA A 60 16.29 2.97 2.08
C ALA A 60 16.30 3.75 0.76
N ASP A 61 15.19 3.76 0.00
CA ASP A 61 15.10 4.43 -1.30
C ASP A 61 13.63 4.71 -1.69
N ILE A 62 13.40 5.67 -2.59
CA ILE A 62 12.09 6.04 -3.13
C ILE A 62 12.17 6.16 -4.65
N GLN A 63 11.18 5.60 -5.33
CA GLN A 63 11.04 5.74 -6.78
C GLN A 63 9.59 5.96 -7.20
N TYR A 64 9.37 6.97 -8.05
CA TYR A 64 8.12 7.11 -8.80
C TYR A 64 8.17 6.28 -10.08
N VAL A 65 7.17 5.41 -10.27
CA VAL A 65 7.13 4.48 -11.40
C VAL A 65 5.86 4.73 -12.21
N PRO A 66 5.97 5.06 -13.51
CA PRO A 66 4.82 5.20 -14.39
C PRO A 66 4.02 3.89 -14.51
N ARG A 67 2.69 3.98 -14.55
CA ARG A 67 1.78 2.82 -14.70
C ARG A 67 2.18 1.86 -15.83
N ASN A 68 2.57 2.40 -16.99
CA ASN A 68 2.96 1.62 -18.17
C ASN A 68 4.33 0.93 -18.03
N LYS A 69 5.12 1.27 -17.02
CA LYS A 69 6.41 0.64 -16.69
C LYS A 69 6.34 -0.22 -15.44
N PHE A 70 5.24 -0.15 -14.69
CA PHE A 70 5.12 -0.74 -13.37
C PHE A 70 5.27 -2.27 -13.36
N ASP A 71 4.61 -2.96 -14.29
CA ASP A 71 4.70 -4.43 -14.37
C ASP A 71 6.13 -4.90 -14.66
N ASN A 72 6.83 -4.21 -15.57
CA ASN A 72 8.24 -4.48 -15.84
C ASN A 72 9.14 -4.12 -14.65
N PHE A 73 8.84 -3.03 -13.94
CA PHE A 73 9.57 -2.66 -12.73
C PHE A 73 9.48 -3.75 -11.66
N ILE A 74 8.27 -4.21 -11.34
CA ILE A 74 8.04 -5.28 -10.36
C ILE A 74 8.74 -6.58 -10.76
N ALA A 75 8.68 -6.95 -12.05
CA ALA A 75 9.33 -8.17 -12.54
C ALA A 75 10.86 -8.16 -12.45
N ASN A 76 11.48 -6.96 -12.44
CA ASN A 76 12.94 -6.79 -12.40
C ASN A 76 13.47 -6.31 -11.04
N LEU A 77 12.62 -6.26 -10.00
CA LEU A 77 13.06 -5.92 -8.65
C LEU A 77 14.05 -6.97 -8.13
N LYS A 78 15.19 -6.49 -7.64
CA LYS A 78 16.20 -7.34 -6.99
C LYS A 78 15.82 -7.72 -5.55
N TYR A 79 14.90 -6.97 -4.96
CA TYR A 79 14.48 -7.10 -3.57
C TYR A 79 13.11 -7.76 -3.48
N PRO A 80 12.83 -8.49 -2.38
CA PRO A 80 11.53 -9.09 -2.18
C PRO A 80 10.45 -8.01 -2.03
N VAL A 81 9.32 -8.24 -2.69
CA VAL A 81 8.09 -7.47 -2.48
C VAL A 81 7.32 -8.06 -1.30
N THR A 82 6.76 -7.20 -0.45
CA THR A 82 6.01 -7.60 0.74
C THR A 82 4.79 -8.46 0.40
N PRO A 83 4.35 -9.36 1.29
CA PRO A 83 3.20 -10.24 1.06
C PRO A 83 1.92 -9.47 0.74
N TRP A 84 1.57 -8.45 1.54
CA TRP A 84 0.38 -7.62 1.33
C TRP A 84 0.42 -6.89 -0.02
N PHE A 85 1.57 -6.34 -0.42
CA PHE A 85 1.69 -5.63 -1.69
C PHE A 85 1.52 -6.57 -2.88
N LYS A 86 2.03 -7.81 -2.81
CA LYS A 86 1.79 -8.82 -3.85
C LYS A 86 0.30 -9.15 -4.00
N LEU A 87 -0.43 -9.26 -2.90
CA LEU A 87 -1.88 -9.48 -2.92
C LEU A 87 -2.60 -8.30 -3.58
N MET A 88 -2.26 -7.07 -3.19
CA MET A 88 -2.83 -5.87 -3.80
C MET A 88 -2.52 -5.79 -5.30
N TYR A 89 -1.25 -5.95 -5.67
CA TYR A 89 -0.80 -5.91 -7.06
C TYR A 89 -1.53 -6.93 -7.94
N ARG A 90 -1.69 -8.17 -7.47
CA ARG A 90 -2.32 -9.23 -8.27
C ARG A 90 -3.83 -9.07 -8.42
N HIS A 91 -4.51 -8.54 -7.40
CA HIS A 91 -5.98 -8.63 -7.33
C HIS A 91 -6.72 -7.31 -7.48
N MET A 92 -6.08 -6.17 -7.20
CA MET A 92 -6.79 -4.92 -6.95
C MET A 92 -6.13 -3.69 -7.58
N LEU A 93 -4.81 -3.55 -7.42
CA LEU A 93 -4.08 -2.34 -7.80
C LEU A 93 -4.21 -1.99 -9.30
N PRO A 94 -4.14 -2.91 -10.28
CA PRO A 94 -4.29 -2.56 -11.69
C PRO A 94 -5.66 -1.96 -11.97
N TYR A 95 -6.72 -2.52 -11.41
CA TYR A 95 -8.08 -2.02 -11.59
C TYR A 95 -8.23 -0.61 -10.99
N TRP A 96 -7.72 -0.37 -9.78
CA TRP A 96 -7.75 0.96 -9.16
C TRP A 96 -6.93 1.98 -9.94
N TRP A 97 -5.74 1.61 -10.41
CA TRP A 97 -4.84 2.50 -11.14
C TRP A 97 -5.42 2.87 -12.52
N ASP A 98 -6.10 1.95 -13.19
CA ASP A 98 -6.74 2.25 -14.48
C ASP A 98 -8.03 3.10 -14.29
N ASN A 99 -8.50 3.29 -13.05
CA ASN A 99 -9.70 4.04 -12.69
C ASN A 99 -9.46 5.16 -11.66
N LEU A 100 -8.25 5.74 -11.63
CA LEU A 100 -7.88 6.82 -10.70
C LEU A 100 -8.85 8.02 -10.68
N HIS A 101 -9.52 8.31 -11.79
CA HIS A 101 -10.47 9.43 -11.92
C HIS A 101 -11.82 9.21 -11.22
N ARG A 102 -12.10 8.00 -10.73
CA ARG A 102 -13.39 7.63 -10.13
C ARG A 102 -13.24 6.72 -8.90
N LEU A 103 -12.17 6.91 -8.14
CA LEU A 103 -11.84 6.09 -6.97
C LEU A 103 -13.00 5.99 -5.98
N ASP A 104 -13.69 7.09 -5.69
CA ASP A 104 -14.79 7.11 -4.73
C ASP A 104 -15.99 6.24 -5.16
N GLU A 105 -16.21 6.08 -6.46
CA GLU A 105 -17.30 5.27 -7.01
C GLU A 105 -17.01 3.77 -6.94
N ILE A 106 -15.72 3.40 -7.05
CA ILE A 106 -15.26 2.01 -7.05
C ILE A 106 -14.75 1.57 -5.66
N ALA A 107 -14.71 2.49 -4.70
CA ALA A 107 -14.34 2.22 -3.33
C ALA A 107 -15.35 1.26 -2.69
N GLU A 108 -14.86 0.21 -2.04
CA GLU A 108 -15.67 -0.76 -1.31
C GLU A 108 -15.20 -0.86 0.15
N PRO A 109 -15.13 0.25 0.90
CA PRO A 109 -14.61 0.26 2.27
C PRO A 109 -15.44 -0.62 3.22
N GLN A 110 -16.69 -0.91 2.87
CA GLN A 110 -17.56 -1.77 3.67
C GLN A 110 -17.30 -3.27 3.47
N LYS A 111 -16.56 -3.69 2.44
CA LYS A 111 -16.24 -5.10 2.20
C LYS A 111 -14.87 -5.44 2.77
N ILE A 112 -14.78 -6.61 3.41
CA ILE A 112 -13.50 -7.21 3.81
C ILE A 112 -13.17 -8.29 2.79
N ARG A 113 -12.06 -8.11 2.08
CA ARG A 113 -11.50 -9.10 1.17
C ARG A 113 -10.54 -9.98 1.97
N SER A 114 -11.00 -11.18 2.34
CA SER A 114 -10.18 -12.13 3.08
C SER A 114 -9.37 -13.02 2.14
N PHE A 115 -8.07 -13.08 2.37
CA PHE A 115 -7.12 -14.02 1.75
C PHE A 115 -6.70 -15.14 2.70
N VAL A 116 -7.26 -15.16 3.92
CA VAL A 116 -7.05 -16.25 4.86
C VAL A 116 -7.92 -17.44 4.44
N LYS A 117 -7.30 -18.61 4.26
CA LYS A 117 -8.04 -19.84 3.94
C LYS A 117 -9.02 -20.16 5.08
N LYS A 118 -10.27 -20.42 4.73
CA LYS A 118 -11.23 -21.01 5.68
C LYS A 118 -10.82 -22.47 5.89
N LEU A 119 -10.70 -22.87 7.15
CA LEU A 119 -10.51 -24.25 7.56
C LEU A 119 -11.70 -25.11 7.14
#